data_AF-A0A562XA94-F1
#
_entry.id   AF-A0A562XA94-F1
#
_cell.length_a   1.000
_cell.length_b   1.000
_cell.length_c   1.000
_cell.angle_alpha   90.00
_cell.angle_beta   90.00
_cell.angle_gamma   90.00
#
_symmetry.space_group_name_H-M   'P 1'
#
loop_
_entity.id
_entity.type
_entity.pdbx_description
1 polymer ?
#
loop_
_entity_poly.entity_id
_entity_poly.type
_entity_poly.pdbx_seq_one_letter_code
_entity_poly.pdbx_strand_id
1 'polypeptide(L)' 'MIMQGTLSNKTVRKAGDNLKLNQAKKDDLDTISTFRSNHVWLMKMLVKTISKKLPKPLFIARRLKRFSKRR' A
#
# COMPACT_ATOMS: atom_id res chain seq x y z
N MET A 1 14.90 9.57 -17.28
CA MET A 1 15.31 8.40 -16.48
C MET A 1 15.10 8.73 -15.01
N ILE A 2 14.17 8.05 -14.31
CA ILE A 2 14.04 8.22 -12.85
C ILE A 2 15.06 7.28 -12.21
N MET A 3 16.16 7.85 -11.71
CA MET A 3 17.16 7.10 -10.95
C MET A 3 16.47 6.56 -9.70
N GLN A 4 16.37 5.23 -9.60
CA GLN A 4 15.90 4.55 -8.40
C GLN A 4 16.98 4.64 -7.31
N GLY A 5 17.12 5.82 -6.71
CA GLY A 5 17.86 5.96 -5.46
C GLY A 5 17.11 5.21 -4.37
N THR A 6 17.77 4.29 -3.69
CA THR A 6 17.25 3.63 -2.49
C THR A 6 17.05 4.67 -1.40
N LEU A 7 15.85 5.25 -1.35
CA LEU A 7 15.44 6.17 -0.29
C LEU A 7 15.54 5.47 1.06
N SER A 8 16.24 6.09 2.00
CA SER A 8 16.36 5.57 3.37
C SER A 8 15.00 5.56 4.05
N ASN A 9 14.68 4.47 4.75
CA ASN A 9 13.43 4.37 5.52
C ASN A 9 13.32 5.49 6.58
N LYS A 10 14.46 5.99 7.08
CA LYS A 10 14.48 7.11 8.05
C LYS A 10 14.00 8.42 7.42
N THR A 11 14.40 8.73 6.19
CA THR A 11 13.98 9.96 5.50
C THR A 11 12.51 9.89 5.10
N VAL A 12 12.03 8.74 4.63
CA VAL A 12 10.60 8.55 4.31
C VAL A 12 9.73 8.70 5.56
N ARG A 13 10.17 8.15 6.70
CA ARG A 13 9.42 8.24 7.97
C ARG A 13 9.36 9.69 8.47
N LYS A 14 10.49 10.40 8.44
CA LYS A 14 10.56 11.82 8.80
C LYS A 14 9.68 12.70 7.89
N ALA A 15 9.72 12.47 6.57
CA ALA A 15 8.86 13.18 5.62
C ALA A 15 7.37 12.92 5.90
N GLY A 16 7.02 11.68 6.27
CA GLY A 16 5.66 11.31 6.69
C GLY A 16 5.23 11.99 8.00
N ASP A 17 6.12 12.09 8.98
CA ASP A 17 5.85 12.78 10.24
C ASP A 17 5.64 14.30 10.01
N ASN A 18 6.47 14.93 9.16
CA ASN A 18 6.30 16.32 8.76
C ASN A 18 4.96 16.55 8.03
N LEU A 19 4.54 15.60 7.18
CA LEU A 19 3.25 15.66 6.50
C LEU A 19 2.08 15.59 7.49
N LYS A 20 2.17 14.69 8.48
CA LYS A 20 1.13 14.55 9.52
C LYS A 20 0.99 15.82 10.38
N LEU A 21 2.08 16.54 10.60
CA LEU A 21 2.11 17.79 11.37
C LEU A 21 1.82 19.04 10.52
N ASN A 22 1.46 18.90 9.23
CA ASN A 22 1.30 20.01 8.28
C ASN A 22 2.56 20.90 8.13
N GLN A 23 3.74 20.35 8.38
CA GLN A 23 5.03 21.03 8.27
C GLN A 23 5.85 20.53 7.07
N ALA A 24 5.22 19.80 6.15
CA ALA A 24 5.89 19.22 4.99
C ALA A 24 6.42 20.30 4.05
N LYS A 25 7.71 20.16 3.70
CA LYS A 25 8.34 20.97 2.66
C LYS A 25 8.24 20.29 1.29
N LYS A 26 8.58 21.02 0.23
CA LYS A 26 8.61 20.47 -1.14
C LYS A 26 9.45 19.19 -1.23
N ASP A 27 10.60 19.15 -0.57
CA ASP A 27 11.49 17.99 -0.55
C ASP A 27 10.87 16.76 0.14
N ASP A 28 10.04 16.97 1.16
CA ASP A 28 9.31 15.89 1.83
C ASP A 28 8.25 15.30 0.88
N LEU A 29 7.56 16.16 0.11
CA LEU A 29 6.58 15.74 -0.88
C LEU A 29 7.25 14.94 -2.02
N ASP A 30 8.40 15.40 -2.51
CA ASP A 30 9.18 14.69 -3.54
C ASP A 30 9.70 13.35 -3.03
N THR A 31 10.13 13.29 -1.76
CA THR A 31 10.54 12.04 -1.09
C THR A 31 9.38 11.04 -1.01
N ILE A 32 8.20 11.49 -0.59
CA ILE A 32 7.01 10.63 -0.50
C ILE A 32 6.53 10.19 -1.88
N SER A 33 6.53 11.09 -2.86
CA SER A 33 6.16 10.80 -4.25
C SER A 33 7.07 9.73 -4.87
N THR A 34 8.37 9.87 -4.67
CA THR A 34 9.38 8.90 -5.14
C THR A 34 9.22 7.57 -4.44
N PHE A 35 9.04 7.56 -3.11
CA PHE A 35 8.79 6.34 -2.34
C PHE A 35 7.53 5.61 -2.83
N ARG A 36 6.41 6.33 -3.02
CA ARG A 36 5.16 5.75 -3.56
C ARG A 36 5.38 5.17 -4.95
N SER A 37 6.01 5.91 -5.85
CA SER A 37 6.27 5.44 -7.23
C SER A 37 7.06 4.13 -7.25
N ASN A 38 8.07 4.00 -6.38
CA ASN A 38 8.84 2.76 -6.25
C ASN A 38 8.02 1.61 -5.65
N HIS A 39 7.13 1.88 -4.69
CA HIS A 39 6.36 0.85 -3.98
C HIS A 39 5.01 0.50 -4.64
N VAL A 40 4.52 1.29 -5.60
CA VAL A 40 3.25 1.00 -6.32
C VAL A 40 3.32 -0.37 -7.00
N TRP A 41 4.45 -0.73 -7.60
CA TRP A 41 4.59 -2.03 -8.26
C TRP A 41 4.55 -3.19 -7.26
N LEU A 42 5.24 -3.07 -6.13
CA LEU A 42 5.18 -4.04 -5.03
C LEU A 42 3.75 -4.19 -4.49
N MET A 43 3.05 -3.08 -4.25
CA MET A 43 1.66 -3.08 -3.79
C MET A 43 0.72 -3.72 -4.82
N LYS A 44 0.87 -3.41 -6.11
CA LYS A 44 0.11 -4.06 -7.20
C LYS A 44 0.36 -5.56 -7.26
N MET A 45 1.61 -5.99 -7.10
CA MET A 45 1.98 -7.41 -7.08
C MET A 45 1.38 -8.13 -5.86
N LEU A 46 1.45 -7.51 -4.68
CA LEU A 46 0.84 -8.01 -3.44
C LEU A 46 -0.66 -8.19 -3.61
N VAL A 47 -1.36 -7.16 -4.09
CA VAL A 47 -2.80 -7.22 -4.37
C VAL A 47 -3.10 -8.32 -5.38
N LYS A 48 -2.38 -8.40 -6.50
CA LYS A 48 -2.59 -9.45 -7.51
C LYS A 48 -2.39 -10.86 -6.94
N THR A 49 -1.40 -11.03 -6.06
CA THR A 49 -1.09 -12.30 -5.41
C THR A 49 -2.19 -12.69 -4.42
N ILE A 50 -2.63 -11.75 -3.60
CA ILE A 50 -3.74 -11.93 -2.66
C ILE A 50 -5.04 -12.20 -3.41
N SER A 51 -5.39 -11.42 -4.44
CA SER A 51 -6.58 -11.61 -5.25
C SER A 51 -6.62 -12.96 -5.95
N LYS A 52 -5.47 -13.53 -6.33
CA LYS A 52 -5.39 -14.89 -6.88
C LYS A 52 -5.53 -15.98 -5.81
N LYS A 53 -5.06 -15.74 -4.59
CA LYS A 53 -5.18 -16.70 -3.46
C LYS A 53 -6.53 -16.62 -2.76
N LEU A 54 -7.22 -15.48 -2.83
CA LEU A 54 -8.56 -15.33 -2.29
C LEU A 54 -9.58 -16.05 -3.18
N PRO A 55 -10.49 -16.86 -2.60
CA PRO A 55 -11.56 -17.48 -3.37
C PRO A 55 -12.46 -16.40 -3.97
N LYS A 56 -13.00 -16.66 -5.17
CA LYS A 56 -13.86 -15.69 -5.88
C LYS A 56 -14.97 -15.16 -4.95
N PRO A 57 -15.41 -13.90 -5.09
CA PRO A 57 -16.44 -13.29 -4.23
C PRO A 57 -17.69 -14.17 -4.04
N LEU A 58 -18.09 -14.91 -5.07
CA LEU A 58 -19.19 -15.88 -5.01
C LEU A 58 -18.99 -16.97 -3.95
N PHE A 59 -17.78 -17.51 -3.80
CA PHE A 59 -17.46 -18.53 -2.79
C PHE A 59 -17.41 -17.94 -1.38
N ILE A 60 -16.95 -16.70 -1.25
CA ILE A 60 -16.96 -15.96 0.02
C ILE A 60 -18.41 -15.74 0.47
N ALA A 61 -19.27 -15.21 -0.41
CA ALA A 61 -20.69 -15.00 -0.12
C ALA A 61 -21.41 -16.30 0.26
N ARG A 62 -21.12 -17.41 -0.44
CA ARG A 62 -21.67 -18.74 -0.10
C ARG A 62 -21.20 -19.23 1.28
N ARG A 63 -19.92 -19.05 1.62
CA ARG A 63 -19.38 -19.40 2.94
C ARG A 63 -20.02 -18.57 4.06
N LEU A 64 -20.16 -17.26 3.86
CA LEU A 64 -20.81 -16.36 4.82
C LEU A 64 -22.28 -16.72 5.03
N LYS A 65 -23.04 -17.01 3.96
CA LYS A 65 -24.43 -17.48 4.06
C LYS A 65 -24.53 -18.80 4.85
N ARG A 66 -23.58 -19.72 4.64
CA ARG A 66 -23.54 -21.00 5.38
C ARG A 66 -23.21 -20.78 6.85
N PHE A 67 -22.27 -19.88 7.17
CA PHE A 67 -21.91 -19.54 8.54
C PHE A 67 -23.07 -18.88 9.29
N SER A 68 -23.74 -17.91 8.66
CA SER A 68 -24.93 -17.25 9.20
C SER A 68 -26.12 -18.19 9.42
N LYS A 69 -26.20 -19.31 8.71
CA LYS A 69 -27.24 -20.34 8.90
C LYS A 69 -26.93 -21.34 10.03
N ARG A 70 -25.69 -21.40 10.49
CA ARG A 70 -25.23 -22.30 11.58
C ARG A 70 -25.18 -21.60 12.94
N ARG A 71 -25.43 -20.29 12.97
CA ARG A 71 -25.57 -19.47 14.16
C ARG A 71 -27.05 -19.18 14.36
#